data_AF-A0A7S0RJ25-F1
#
_entry.id   AF-A0A7S0RJ25-F1
#
_cell.length_a   1.000
_cell.length_b   1.000
_cell.length_c   1.000
_cell.angle_alpha   90.00
_cell.angle_beta   90.00
_cell.angle_gamma   90.00
#
_symmetry.space_group_name_H-M   'P 1'
#
loop_
_entity.id
_entity.type
_entity.pdbx_description
1 polymer ?
#
loop_
_entity_poly.entity_id
_entity_poly.type
_entity_poly.pdbx_seq_one_letter_code
_entity_poly.pdbx_strand_id
1 'polypeptide(L)'
;MVLRSRPPETDPSGLLHPGLPALLISSRVHGASRGISREYSCKPRALDPAAETPSSSSQGSGSTQTPSSGNTLSKSSDLSRPIVSLPRPGWAGGAFGIGVGGGCYLGGATKAKAIALWPFHRSKPAARDPKDKKRILIMMSNTGGGHKASAEALRDVFHEKHGDKYEIHIEDMWKDHTPWPFNTMPDSYSFLVRHSLLWRLSYEVMQPRWAHLTHFRLMSLFMRAGLHRAFDAIRPDLVVSVHPLMQHIPIWVLKHRVHTGRMAPINFATVVTDFTTCHNTWFHTDATRCFVPTDYCAGLAARNGLVPAQVVQHGLPIRPVFSKKQLGRRAMRRRLGLDPRRPTVLLIGGGEGMGALEDTVAQLDARLGAAAQVVVVCGRNRALLEKLRTRHNPGGLKVVATGFVNNIHEWMAASDAIITKAGPGTIAEALISGLPILLNGNIPCQEEGNIPYVVENRVGAFETSPPKIARIMAQWLAKENAGEFAAMAERSRALGRPEAVYRIVSDLRDLVHNPDYTYGPAKQARTKGAVAYKPPAAPAAAPA
;
A
#
# COMPACT_ATOMS: atom_id res chain seq x y z
N MET A 1 5.76 -54.80 26.70
CA MET A 1 4.85 -55.53 27.62
C MET A 1 3.92 -54.50 28.25
N VAL A 2 2.63 -54.77 28.17
CA VAL A 2 1.48 -53.88 28.44
C VAL A 2 1.23 -53.74 29.94
N LEU A 3 0.77 -52.57 30.41
CA LEU A 3 -0.46 -52.43 31.22
C LEU A 3 -0.86 -50.96 31.46
N ARG A 4 -2.18 -50.75 31.35
CA ARG A 4 -2.95 -49.50 31.37
C ARG A 4 -3.31 -49.09 32.80
N SER A 5 -3.52 -47.79 33.02
CA SER A 5 -4.57 -47.27 33.91
C SER A 5 -4.85 -45.78 33.61
N ARG A 6 -6.12 -45.45 33.32
CA ARG A 6 -6.72 -44.09 33.37
C ARG A 6 -7.36 -43.88 34.75
N PRO A 7 -7.49 -42.63 35.24
CA PRO A 7 -8.83 -42.01 35.39
C PRO A 7 -8.78 -40.46 35.29
N PRO A 8 -9.86 -39.70 35.61
CA PRO A 8 -11.21 -39.71 35.06
C PRO A 8 -11.59 -38.35 34.40
N GLU A 9 -12.66 -38.36 33.61
CA GLU A 9 -13.28 -37.20 32.95
C GLU A 9 -14.05 -36.32 33.95
N THR A 10 -13.89 -35.00 33.84
CA THR A 10 -14.74 -33.99 34.50
C THR A 10 -15.56 -33.26 33.44
N ASP A 11 -16.87 -33.47 33.52
CA ASP A 11 -17.94 -32.79 32.80
C ASP A 11 -18.24 -31.41 33.44
N PRO A 12 -18.31 -30.32 32.66
CA PRO A 12 -18.98 -29.10 33.08
C PRO A 12 -20.13 -28.77 32.11
N SER A 13 -21.21 -29.53 32.18
CA SER A 13 -22.52 -29.15 31.66
C SER A 13 -23.40 -28.64 32.81
N GLY A 14 -23.48 -27.32 32.95
CA GLY A 14 -24.38 -26.69 33.91
C GLY A 14 -24.14 -25.20 34.06
N LEU A 15 -24.79 -24.40 33.20
CA LEU A 15 -25.30 -23.04 33.44
C LEU A 15 -25.45 -22.27 32.10
N LEU A 16 -26.51 -22.54 31.33
CA LEU A 16 -27.06 -21.58 30.37
C LEU A 16 -28.58 -21.72 30.28
N HIS A 17 -29.28 -20.60 30.54
CA HIS A 17 -30.74 -20.43 30.49
C HIS A 17 -31.23 -20.37 29.02
N PRO A 18 -32.46 -20.82 28.69
CA PRO A 18 -32.85 -21.15 27.32
C PRO A 18 -33.46 -19.95 26.56
N GLY A 19 -33.18 -19.87 25.27
CA GLY A 19 -33.81 -18.90 24.37
C GLY A 19 -33.37 -19.05 22.92
N LEU A 20 -34.25 -19.64 22.11
CA LEU A 20 -34.31 -19.71 20.64
C LEU A 20 -33.68 -20.91 19.89
N PRO A 21 -34.37 -21.39 18.82
CA PRO A 21 -34.30 -22.77 18.35
C PRO A 21 -33.40 -22.97 17.14
N ALA A 22 -32.74 -24.13 17.11
CA ALA A 22 -32.05 -24.65 15.95
C ALA A 22 -33.07 -25.18 14.91
N LEU A 23 -32.98 -24.70 13.67
CA LEU A 23 -33.66 -25.31 12.53
C LEU A 23 -32.61 -25.93 11.62
N LEU A 24 -32.62 -27.26 11.64
CA LEU A 24 -31.92 -28.17 10.74
C LEU A 24 -32.46 -28.01 9.30
N ILE A 25 -31.56 -27.90 8.33
CA ILE A 25 -31.79 -28.49 7.00
C ILE A 25 -30.60 -29.40 6.71
N SER A 26 -30.88 -30.69 6.81
CA SER A 26 -30.05 -31.78 6.31
C SER A 26 -30.32 -31.94 4.82
N SER A 27 -29.27 -32.06 4.02
CA SER A 27 -29.30 -32.92 2.84
C SER A 27 -27.93 -33.56 2.63
N ARG A 28 -27.83 -34.84 3.03
CA ARG A 28 -26.90 -35.77 2.40
C ARG A 28 -27.47 -36.11 1.02
N VAL A 29 -26.62 -36.31 0.02
CA VAL A 29 -26.40 -37.62 -0.62
C VAL A 29 -25.17 -37.54 -1.53
N HIS A 30 -24.50 -38.68 -1.58
CA HIS A 30 -23.26 -39.03 -2.27
C HIS A 30 -23.36 -38.95 -3.80
N GLY A 31 -22.20 -38.72 -4.44
CA GLY A 31 -21.97 -39.02 -5.84
C GLY A 31 -20.47 -39.07 -6.14
N ALA A 32 -19.98 -40.27 -6.41
CA ALA A 32 -18.57 -40.58 -6.67
C ALA A 32 -18.08 -40.08 -8.05
N SER A 33 -16.80 -39.72 -8.13
CA SER A 33 -15.82 -40.37 -9.01
C SER A 33 -14.79 -39.41 -9.64
N ARG A 34 -13.56 -39.94 -9.71
CA ARG A 34 -12.45 -39.64 -10.64
C ARG A 34 -11.59 -38.42 -10.36
N GLY A 35 -10.43 -38.72 -9.79
CA GLY A 35 -9.35 -37.78 -9.57
C GLY A 35 -8.66 -37.32 -10.84
N ILE A 36 -8.10 -36.12 -10.74
CA ILE A 36 -6.91 -35.66 -11.45
C ILE A 36 -6.14 -34.82 -10.44
N SER A 37 -5.29 -35.47 -9.65
CA SER A 37 -4.27 -34.80 -8.86
C SER A 37 -3.12 -34.46 -9.81
N ARG A 38 -3.01 -33.21 -10.26
CA ARG A 38 -1.75 -32.71 -10.84
C ARG A 38 -0.97 -31.99 -9.74
N GLU A 39 0.01 -32.71 -9.21
CA GLU A 39 1.10 -32.15 -8.44
C GLU A 39 1.89 -31.16 -9.31
N TYR A 40 1.93 -29.88 -8.91
CA TYR A 40 2.94 -28.95 -9.41
C TYR A 40 4.12 -28.97 -8.43
N SER A 41 5.01 -29.93 -8.63
CA SER A 41 6.34 -29.93 -7.99
C SER A 41 7.25 -29.01 -8.79
N CYS A 42 7.50 -27.81 -8.28
CA CYS A 42 8.40 -26.84 -8.90
C CYS A 42 9.82 -27.03 -8.34
N LYS A 43 10.68 -27.72 -9.08
CA LYS A 43 12.13 -27.75 -8.81
C LYS A 43 12.78 -26.46 -9.31
N PRO A 44 13.72 -25.84 -8.56
CA PRO A 44 14.42 -24.64 -9.00
C PRO A 44 15.41 -24.96 -10.13
N ARG A 45 15.34 -24.18 -11.22
CA ARG A 45 16.27 -24.23 -12.35
C ARG A 45 17.43 -23.27 -12.07
N ALA A 46 18.64 -23.80 -12.02
CA ALA A 46 19.88 -23.03 -11.94
C ALA A 46 20.09 -22.23 -13.25
N LEU A 47 20.56 -21.00 -13.14
CA LEU A 47 21.01 -20.16 -14.25
C LEU A 47 22.54 -20.01 -14.14
N ASP A 48 23.26 -20.43 -15.17
CA ASP A 48 24.68 -20.15 -15.38
C ASP A 48 24.91 -18.66 -15.64
N PRO A 49 25.99 -18.04 -15.09
CA PRO A 49 26.41 -16.71 -15.47
C PRO A 49 27.57 -16.76 -16.45
N ALA A 50 27.41 -16.17 -17.63
CA ALA A 50 28.50 -15.83 -18.52
C ALA A 50 28.39 -14.36 -18.96
N ALA A 51 29.56 -13.71 -19.03
CA ALA A 51 29.86 -12.37 -19.56
C ALA A 51 29.32 -11.19 -18.72
N GLU A 52 30.01 -10.06 -18.56
CA GLU A 52 31.29 -9.55 -19.07
C GLU A 52 31.61 -8.30 -18.25
N THR A 53 32.88 -8.06 -17.99
CA THR A 53 33.40 -6.80 -17.47
C THR A 53 33.36 -5.73 -18.57
N PRO A 54 33.16 -4.46 -18.19
CA PRO A 54 34.03 -3.46 -18.79
C PRO A 54 34.65 -2.50 -17.77
N SER A 55 35.84 -2.12 -18.18
CA SER A 55 36.84 -1.26 -17.57
C SER A 55 36.40 0.21 -17.47
N SER A 56 37.06 0.85 -16.51
CA SER A 56 37.12 2.28 -16.20
C SER A 56 37.73 3.14 -17.31
N SER A 57 37.29 4.41 -17.42
CA SER A 57 38.21 5.56 -17.55
C SER A 57 37.50 6.93 -17.40
N SER A 58 38.23 7.85 -16.73
CA SER A 58 38.23 9.33 -16.76
C SER A 58 36.94 10.13 -16.51
N GLN A 59 36.81 10.93 -15.45
CA GLN A 59 37.47 12.22 -15.09
C GLN A 59 36.89 13.48 -15.78
N GLY A 60 36.62 14.50 -14.95
CA GLY A 60 36.30 15.91 -15.29
C GLY A 60 35.16 16.45 -14.40
N SER A 61 35.38 17.07 -13.23
CA SER A 61 35.88 18.43 -12.88
C SER A 61 34.93 19.60 -13.22
N GLY A 62 34.60 20.42 -12.21
CA GLY A 62 33.98 21.77 -12.33
C GLY A 62 32.79 21.97 -11.37
N SER A 63 33.01 22.38 -10.11
CA SER A 63 33.09 23.76 -9.58
C SER A 63 31.75 24.51 -9.43
N THR A 64 31.30 24.56 -8.17
CA THR A 64 30.76 25.71 -7.40
C THR A 64 30.33 26.98 -8.12
N GLN A 65 29.11 27.46 -7.79
CA GLN A 65 28.85 28.85 -7.37
C GLN A 65 27.47 29.02 -6.73
N THR A 66 27.45 29.58 -5.51
CA THR A 66 26.33 30.32 -4.89
C THR A 66 26.42 31.80 -5.28
N PRO A 67 25.34 32.58 -5.10
CA PRO A 67 25.45 33.63 -4.09
C PRO A 67 24.19 33.88 -3.24
N SER A 68 24.45 34.52 -2.12
CA SER A 68 23.60 35.03 -1.04
C SER A 68 23.11 36.47 -1.26
N SER A 69 21.96 36.83 -0.67
CA SER A 69 21.59 38.11 0.02
C SER A 69 20.06 38.27 0.00
N GLY A 70 19.30 38.77 0.99
CA GLY A 70 19.54 39.35 2.31
C GLY A 70 18.35 40.27 2.68
N ASN A 71 17.79 40.12 3.90
CA ASN A 71 17.03 41.09 4.74
C ASN A 71 15.73 41.77 4.18
N THR A 72 14.69 42.17 4.94
CA THR A 72 14.59 42.75 6.30
C THR A 72 13.13 42.69 6.84
N LEU A 73 12.98 42.86 8.15
CA LEU A 73 11.78 42.88 9.00
C LEU A 73 10.79 44.06 8.80
N SER A 74 9.52 43.87 9.20
CA SER A 74 8.84 44.80 10.13
C SER A 74 7.68 44.13 10.89
N LYS A 75 7.55 44.46 12.18
CA LYS A 75 6.43 44.15 13.10
C LYS A 75 5.59 45.42 13.27
N SER A 76 4.27 45.29 13.42
CA SER A 76 3.48 46.18 14.30
C SER A 76 2.18 45.49 14.74
N SER A 77 1.97 45.51 16.05
CA SER A 77 0.76 45.16 16.80
C SER A 77 -0.29 46.27 16.73
N ASP A 78 -1.59 45.93 16.76
CA ASP A 78 -2.47 46.53 17.78
C ASP A 78 -3.80 45.78 17.99
N LEU A 79 -4.31 45.88 19.22
CA LEU A 79 -5.45 45.19 19.85
C LEU A 79 -6.60 46.19 20.10
N SER A 80 -7.85 45.83 19.80
CA SER A 80 -9.01 46.26 20.63
C SER A 80 -10.33 45.54 20.27
N ARG A 81 -11.00 45.05 21.32
CA ARG A 81 -12.28 44.30 21.50
C ARG A 81 -13.55 45.16 21.20
N PRO A 82 -14.84 44.74 21.40
CA PRO A 82 -15.40 43.59 22.14
C PRO A 82 -16.65 42.85 21.57
N ILE A 83 -17.07 41.85 22.37
CA ILE A 83 -18.17 40.88 22.27
C ILE A 83 -19.53 41.54 22.59
N VAL A 84 -20.61 41.16 21.87
CA VAL A 84 -22.02 41.36 22.31
C VAL A 84 -22.88 40.12 22.00
N SER A 85 -23.85 39.91 22.90
CA SER A 85 -24.69 38.77 23.26
C SER A 85 -25.72 38.23 22.25
N LEU A 86 -26.08 36.95 22.45
CA LEU A 86 -27.21 36.20 21.85
C LEU A 86 -28.55 36.45 22.58
N PRO A 87 -29.71 36.35 21.88
CA PRO A 87 -30.99 35.99 22.51
C PRO A 87 -31.55 34.62 22.06
N ARG A 88 -32.36 34.03 22.95
CA ARG A 88 -33.06 32.72 22.88
C ARG A 88 -34.38 32.77 22.07
N PRO A 89 -34.95 31.62 21.63
CA PRO A 89 -36.00 31.57 20.60
C PRO A 89 -37.42 31.46 21.16
N GLY A 90 -38.39 32.04 20.44
CA GLY A 90 -39.83 31.79 20.59
C GLY A 90 -40.36 30.97 19.41
N TRP A 91 -41.19 29.96 19.71
CA TRP A 91 -41.86 29.10 18.73
C TRP A 91 -43.25 29.65 18.39
N ALA A 92 -43.58 29.74 17.11
CA ALA A 92 -44.96 29.79 16.62
C ALA A 92 -45.01 29.23 15.19
N GLY A 93 -46.10 28.52 14.89
CA GLY A 93 -46.19 27.53 13.82
C GLY A 93 -46.37 28.08 12.41
N GLY A 94 -46.14 27.20 11.43
CA GLY A 94 -46.36 27.44 10.01
C GLY A 94 -46.78 26.16 9.30
N ALA A 95 -47.89 26.24 8.57
CA ALA A 95 -48.60 25.15 7.90
C ALA A 95 -47.94 24.66 6.61
N PHE A 96 -48.23 23.42 6.22
CA PHE A 96 -47.75 22.74 5.01
C PHE A 96 -48.71 22.93 3.82
N GLY A 97 -48.16 23.23 2.63
CA GLY A 97 -48.85 23.15 1.35
C GLY A 97 -47.89 22.69 0.25
N ILE A 98 -48.33 21.75 -0.59
CA ILE A 98 -47.53 21.07 -1.63
C ILE A 98 -47.90 21.65 -3.01
N GLY A 99 -46.93 22.23 -3.71
CA GLY A 99 -47.04 22.67 -5.11
C GLY A 99 -46.31 21.73 -6.08
N VAL A 100 -46.89 21.53 -7.25
CA VAL A 100 -46.42 20.64 -8.33
C VAL A 100 -45.09 21.16 -8.90
N GLY A 101 -44.01 20.45 -8.59
CA GLY A 101 -42.62 20.85 -8.85
C GLY A 101 -41.80 20.61 -7.59
N GLY A 102 -41.54 19.34 -7.29
CA GLY A 102 -41.12 18.83 -5.97
C GLY A 102 -39.93 19.54 -5.33
N GLY A 103 -40.22 20.63 -4.62
CA GLY A 103 -39.35 21.29 -3.66
C GLY A 103 -40.19 21.71 -2.44
N CYS A 104 -39.96 21.07 -1.30
CA CYS A 104 -40.51 21.52 -0.02
C CYS A 104 -39.74 22.76 0.44
N TYR A 105 -40.42 23.89 0.64
CA TYR A 105 -39.85 25.11 1.20
C TYR A 105 -40.16 25.20 2.70
N LEU A 106 -39.13 25.50 3.48
CA LEU A 106 -39.23 25.96 4.87
C LEU A 106 -38.30 27.16 5.00
N GLY A 107 -38.84 28.34 5.30
CA GLY A 107 -38.03 29.49 5.68
C GLY A 107 -38.73 30.84 5.50
N GLY A 108 -39.11 31.45 6.63
CA GLY A 108 -39.54 32.84 6.70
C GLY A 108 -38.43 33.83 6.33
N ALA A 109 -38.86 35.01 5.92
CA ALA A 109 -38.02 36.09 5.41
C ALA A 109 -37.05 36.63 6.47
N THR A 110 -35.75 36.49 6.24
CA THR A 110 -34.79 37.60 6.10
C THR A 110 -33.34 37.06 6.03
N LYS A 111 -32.55 37.62 5.09
CA LYS A 111 -31.17 37.28 4.71
C LYS A 111 -30.96 35.93 4.02
N ALA A 112 -31.54 35.78 2.83
CA ALA A 112 -31.03 34.86 1.83
C ALA A 112 -29.64 35.33 1.34
N LYS A 113 -28.56 34.78 1.91
CA LYS A 113 -27.31 34.67 1.14
C LYS A 113 -27.59 33.68 0.03
N ALA A 114 -27.66 34.16 -1.20
CA ALA A 114 -27.63 33.30 -2.37
C ALA A 114 -26.30 32.54 -2.36
N ILE A 115 -26.30 31.33 -1.80
CA ILE A 115 -25.26 30.35 -2.08
C ILE A 115 -25.55 29.93 -3.52
N ALA A 116 -24.73 30.42 -4.46
CA ALA A 116 -24.74 29.93 -5.81
C ALA A 116 -24.49 28.41 -5.76
N LEU A 117 -25.56 27.63 -5.91
CA LEU A 117 -25.46 26.21 -6.21
C LEU A 117 -24.81 26.12 -7.60
N TRP A 118 -23.48 25.99 -7.59
CA TRP A 118 -22.68 25.30 -8.59
C TRP A 118 -22.84 25.80 -10.05
N PRO A 119 -21.82 26.42 -10.67
CA PRO A 119 -21.97 26.81 -12.06
C PRO A 119 -21.96 25.53 -12.93
N PHE A 120 -23.09 25.20 -13.52
CA PHE A 120 -23.12 24.38 -14.73
C PHE A 120 -22.57 25.22 -15.88
N HIS A 121 -21.25 25.25 -16.01
CA HIS A 121 -20.61 25.52 -17.29
C HIS A 121 -20.14 24.18 -17.86
N ARG A 122 -20.91 23.64 -18.82
CA ARG A 122 -20.46 22.54 -19.68
C ARG A 122 -19.50 23.11 -20.72
N SER A 123 -18.27 23.43 -20.33
CA SER A 123 -17.18 23.59 -21.30
C SER A 123 -16.74 22.19 -21.75
N LYS A 124 -16.94 21.86 -23.04
CA LYS A 124 -16.37 20.65 -23.63
C LYS A 124 -14.84 20.75 -23.57
N PRO A 125 -14.11 19.71 -23.13
CA PRO A 125 -12.65 19.76 -23.11
C PRO A 125 -12.11 19.85 -24.54
N ALA A 126 -11.17 20.77 -24.77
CA ALA A 126 -10.52 20.98 -26.07
C ALA A 126 -9.77 19.72 -26.56
N ALA A 127 -9.61 19.58 -27.89
CA ALA A 127 -8.82 18.51 -28.49
C ALA A 127 -7.38 18.56 -27.95
N ARG A 128 -6.77 17.39 -27.75
CA ARG A 128 -5.39 17.28 -27.27
C ARG A 128 -4.44 17.23 -28.46
N ASP A 129 -3.33 17.98 -28.40
CA ASP A 129 -2.28 17.91 -29.42
C ASP A 129 -1.59 16.53 -29.31
N PRO A 130 -1.38 15.79 -30.41
CA PRO A 130 -0.57 14.58 -30.44
C PRO A 130 0.83 14.72 -29.81
N LYS A 131 1.38 15.94 -29.70
CA LYS A 131 2.66 16.25 -29.03
C LYS A 131 2.56 16.31 -27.51
N ASP A 132 1.37 16.24 -26.93
CA ASP A 132 1.19 16.32 -25.49
C ASP A 132 1.73 15.09 -24.76
N LYS A 133 2.40 15.32 -23.62
CA LYS A 133 2.93 14.30 -22.71
C LYS A 133 1.87 13.25 -22.36
N LYS A 134 2.20 11.96 -22.37
CA LYS A 134 1.22 10.93 -21.98
C LYS A 134 0.91 11.04 -20.49
N ARG A 135 -0.36 11.08 -20.12
CA ARG A 135 -0.82 11.26 -18.73
C ARG A 135 -1.17 9.92 -18.11
N ILE A 136 -0.56 9.61 -16.97
CA ILE A 136 -0.86 8.39 -16.22
C ILE A 136 -1.42 8.81 -14.87
N LEU A 137 -2.63 8.34 -14.56
CA LEU A 137 -3.27 8.55 -13.25
C LEU A 137 -3.04 7.34 -12.37
N ILE A 138 -2.28 7.51 -11.29
CA ILE A 138 -2.08 6.53 -10.22
C ILE A 138 -3.01 6.87 -9.06
N MET A 139 -3.99 6.01 -8.82
CA MET A 139 -4.98 6.17 -7.76
C MET A 139 -4.51 5.47 -6.48
N MET A 140 -4.49 6.20 -5.37
CA MET A 140 -4.11 5.68 -4.05
C MET A 140 -5.01 6.23 -2.93
N SER A 141 -4.72 5.83 -1.70
CA SER A 141 -5.29 6.39 -0.48
C SER A 141 -4.24 6.32 0.62
N ASN A 142 -4.18 7.34 1.48
CA ASN A 142 -3.25 7.37 2.61
C ASN A 142 -3.73 6.50 3.79
N THR A 143 -3.67 5.17 3.62
CA THR A 143 -4.03 4.15 4.63
C THR A 143 -2.78 3.39 5.09
N GLY A 144 -1.97 3.99 5.96
CA GLY A 144 -0.75 3.35 6.50
C GLY A 144 0.52 3.51 5.65
N GLY A 145 0.48 4.31 4.59
CA GLY A 145 1.67 4.83 3.87
C GLY A 145 2.32 3.90 2.84
N GLY A 146 2.12 2.58 2.91
CA GLY A 146 2.70 1.62 1.97
C GLY A 146 2.25 1.84 0.51
N HIS A 147 0.97 2.10 0.29
CA HIS A 147 0.40 2.37 -1.05
C HIS A 147 1.02 3.61 -1.70
N LYS A 148 1.22 4.67 -0.90
CA LYS A 148 1.86 5.90 -1.37
C LYS A 148 3.32 5.66 -1.79
N ALA A 149 4.07 4.90 -0.99
CA ALA A 149 5.45 4.55 -1.33
C ALA A 149 5.55 3.77 -2.66
N SER A 150 4.60 2.87 -2.94
CA SER A 150 4.51 2.15 -4.21
C SER A 150 4.17 3.08 -5.39
N ALA A 151 3.22 4.02 -5.21
CA ALA A 151 2.89 5.02 -6.23
C ALA A 151 4.08 5.92 -6.57
N GLU A 152 4.78 6.40 -5.54
CA GLU A 152 5.98 7.23 -5.69
C GLU A 152 7.10 6.44 -6.37
N ALA A 153 7.31 5.17 -6.03
CA ALA A 153 8.30 4.33 -6.69
C ALA A 153 8.04 4.18 -8.21
N LEU A 154 6.78 3.99 -8.62
CA LEU A 154 6.42 3.94 -10.04
C LEU A 154 6.70 5.27 -10.74
N ARG A 155 6.29 6.40 -10.14
CA ARG A 155 6.57 7.74 -10.66
C ARG A 155 8.07 7.98 -10.83
N ASP A 156 8.85 7.64 -9.81
CA ASP A 156 10.29 7.89 -9.78
C ASP A 156 10.99 7.09 -10.89
N VAL A 157 10.56 5.86 -11.19
CA VAL A 157 11.08 5.08 -12.34
C VAL A 157 10.64 5.66 -13.67
N PHE A 158 9.37 6.07 -13.81
CA PHE A 158 8.92 6.75 -15.04
C PHE A 158 9.78 7.98 -15.34
N HIS A 159 10.05 8.78 -14.32
CA HIS A 159 10.91 9.96 -14.44
C HIS A 159 12.37 9.55 -14.75
N GLU A 160 12.94 8.57 -14.04
CA GLU A 160 14.31 8.09 -14.26
C GLU A 160 14.52 7.56 -15.69
N LYS A 161 13.58 6.79 -16.22
CA LYS A 161 13.73 6.09 -17.52
C LYS A 161 13.22 6.87 -18.72
N HIS A 162 12.26 7.77 -18.52
CA HIS A 162 11.54 8.41 -19.62
C HIS A 162 11.49 9.93 -19.53
N GLY A 163 12.05 10.52 -18.47
CA GLY A 163 12.08 11.96 -18.24
C GLY A 163 10.68 12.56 -18.31
N ASP A 164 10.53 13.61 -19.12
CA ASP A 164 9.31 14.39 -19.24
C ASP A 164 8.29 13.86 -20.25
N LYS A 165 8.50 12.67 -20.82
CA LYS A 165 7.56 12.08 -21.80
C LYS A 165 6.22 11.70 -21.16
N TYR A 166 6.21 11.46 -19.86
CA TYR A 166 5.04 11.07 -19.09
C TYR A 166 4.76 12.07 -17.97
N GLU A 167 3.50 12.44 -17.84
CA GLU A 167 2.98 13.24 -16.74
C GLU A 167 2.26 12.28 -15.77
N ILE A 168 2.85 12.04 -14.61
CA ILE A 168 2.33 11.09 -13.62
C ILE A 168 1.56 11.86 -12.54
N HIS A 169 0.26 11.60 -12.44
CA HIS A 169 -0.61 12.15 -11.40
C HIS A 169 -0.83 11.09 -10.32
N ILE A 170 -0.47 11.38 -9.08
CA ILE A 170 -0.76 10.52 -7.92
C ILE A 170 -1.85 11.19 -7.11
N GLU A 171 -3.03 10.59 -7.06
CA GLU A 171 -4.21 11.22 -6.44
C GLU A 171 -4.75 10.34 -5.29
N ASP A 172 -5.04 10.98 -4.15
CA ASP A 172 -5.79 10.33 -3.06
C ASP A 172 -7.29 10.42 -3.36
N MET A 173 -7.83 9.38 -3.99
CA MET A 173 -9.20 9.42 -4.50
C MET A 173 -10.24 9.56 -3.39
N TRP A 174 -9.93 9.16 -2.15
CA TRP A 174 -10.82 9.39 -1.01
C TRP A 174 -10.75 10.84 -0.55
N LYS A 175 -9.55 11.31 -0.24
CA LYS A 175 -9.38 12.63 0.40
C LYS A 175 -9.74 13.78 -0.53
N ASP A 176 -9.33 13.68 -1.80
CA ASP A 176 -9.38 14.81 -2.73
C ASP A 176 -10.68 14.81 -3.57
N HIS A 177 -11.36 13.67 -3.66
CA HIS A 177 -12.47 13.48 -4.61
C HIS A 177 -13.76 12.91 -4.03
N THR A 178 -13.88 12.74 -2.71
CA THR A 178 -15.15 12.33 -2.07
C THR A 178 -15.74 13.41 -1.17
N PRO A 179 -17.08 13.48 -1.03
CA PRO A 179 -17.70 14.42 -0.12
C PRO A 179 -17.52 13.98 1.34
N TRP A 180 -17.67 14.92 2.28
CA TRP A 180 -17.79 14.59 3.69
C TRP A 180 -19.00 13.66 3.94
N PRO A 181 -18.90 12.64 4.82
CA PRO A 181 -17.74 12.32 5.67
C PRO A 181 -16.69 11.39 5.04
N PHE A 182 -16.89 10.90 3.82
CA PHE A 182 -16.03 9.86 3.21
C PHE A 182 -14.57 10.30 3.04
N ASN A 183 -14.31 11.58 2.81
CA ASN A 183 -12.95 12.13 2.70
C ASN A 183 -12.13 12.08 3.98
N THR A 184 -12.77 11.83 5.14
CA THR A 184 -12.10 11.66 6.44
C THR A 184 -11.88 10.19 6.82
N MET A 185 -12.41 9.24 6.05
CA MET A 185 -12.22 7.81 6.34
C MET A 185 -10.76 7.34 6.35
N PRO A 186 -9.84 7.85 5.49
CA PRO A 186 -8.43 7.50 5.60
C PRO A 186 -7.83 7.88 6.96
N ASP A 187 -8.32 8.96 7.58
CA ASP A 187 -7.82 9.46 8.86
C ASP A 187 -8.26 8.57 10.05
N SER A 188 -9.34 7.80 9.90
CA SER A 188 -9.82 6.85 10.92
C SER A 188 -9.15 5.47 10.84
N TYR A 189 -8.37 5.20 9.79
CA TYR A 189 -7.70 3.91 9.57
C TYR A 189 -6.84 3.49 10.75
N SER A 190 -5.98 4.39 11.27
CA SER A 190 -5.09 4.09 12.39
C SER A 190 -5.87 3.72 13.66
N PHE A 191 -7.06 4.30 13.87
CA PHE A 191 -7.93 3.93 14.99
C PHE A 191 -8.51 2.53 14.78
N LEU A 192 -9.04 2.22 13.60
CA LEU A 192 -9.62 0.91 13.30
C LEU A 192 -8.59 -0.21 13.44
N VAL A 193 -7.39 -0.04 12.88
CA VAL A 193 -6.32 -1.04 12.94
C VAL A 193 -5.84 -1.32 14.37
N ARG A 194 -5.90 -0.32 15.26
CA ARG A 194 -5.58 -0.52 16.69
C ARG A 194 -6.62 -1.36 17.43
N HIS A 195 -7.85 -1.43 16.93
CA HIS A 195 -8.93 -2.25 17.49
C HIS A 195 -9.08 -3.54 16.69
N SER A 196 -8.28 -4.55 17.02
CA SER A 196 -8.15 -5.81 16.27
C SER A 196 -9.48 -6.49 15.93
N LEU A 197 -10.44 -6.51 16.85
CA LEU A 197 -11.77 -7.10 16.63
C LEU A 197 -12.60 -6.31 15.60
N LEU A 198 -12.62 -4.98 15.71
CA LEU A 198 -13.34 -4.12 14.76
C LEU A 198 -12.72 -4.23 13.37
N TRP A 199 -11.39 -4.21 13.29
CA TRP A 199 -10.68 -4.38 12.03
C TRP A 199 -10.99 -5.72 11.38
N ARG A 200 -10.87 -6.82 12.13
CA ARG A 200 -11.14 -8.17 11.64
C ARG A 200 -12.58 -8.31 11.13
N LEU A 201 -13.55 -7.79 11.88
CA LEU A 201 -14.95 -7.81 11.43
C LEU A 201 -15.12 -7.05 10.11
N SER A 202 -14.57 -5.83 10.02
CA SER A 202 -14.68 -5.02 8.80
C SER A 202 -14.02 -5.68 7.59
N TYR A 203 -12.87 -6.34 7.80
CA TYR A 203 -12.12 -7.03 6.77
C TYR A 203 -12.88 -8.27 6.27
N GLU A 204 -13.30 -9.16 7.18
CA GLU A 204 -13.98 -10.41 6.82
C GLU A 204 -15.35 -10.17 6.19
N VAL A 205 -16.11 -9.18 6.67
CA VAL A 205 -17.43 -8.83 6.08
C VAL A 205 -17.28 -8.39 4.62
N MET A 206 -16.17 -7.76 4.26
CA MET A 206 -15.91 -7.26 2.91
C MET A 206 -15.28 -8.31 1.99
N GLN A 207 -14.77 -9.44 2.50
CA GLN A 207 -14.12 -10.47 1.68
C GLN A 207 -15.05 -11.13 0.65
N PRO A 208 -16.30 -11.54 0.99
CA PRO A 208 -17.19 -12.16 0.02
C PRO A 208 -17.51 -11.24 -1.14
N ARG A 209 -17.48 -11.78 -2.36
CA ARG A 209 -17.71 -11.01 -3.59
C ARG A 209 -19.02 -10.25 -3.59
N TRP A 210 -20.10 -10.89 -3.17
CA TRP A 210 -21.42 -10.25 -3.10
C TRP A 210 -21.44 -9.07 -2.13
N ALA A 211 -20.70 -9.14 -1.02
CA ALA A 211 -20.68 -8.11 0.01
C ALA A 211 -19.95 -6.85 -0.49
N HIS A 212 -18.71 -6.97 -0.96
CA HIS A 212 -17.99 -5.79 -1.46
C HIS A 212 -18.58 -5.22 -2.75
N LEU A 213 -19.12 -6.05 -3.65
CA LEU A 213 -19.79 -5.53 -4.85
C LEU A 213 -21.02 -4.68 -4.49
N THR A 214 -21.82 -5.15 -3.52
CA THR A 214 -23.00 -4.40 -3.04
C THR A 214 -22.56 -3.10 -2.38
N HIS A 215 -21.58 -3.17 -1.48
CA HIS A 215 -21.01 -2.02 -0.79
C HIS A 215 -20.48 -0.96 -1.78
N PHE A 216 -19.58 -1.34 -2.70
CA PHE A 216 -19.02 -0.40 -3.68
C PHE A 216 -20.05 0.14 -4.65
N ARG A 217 -21.10 -0.63 -4.99
CA ARG A 217 -22.20 -0.12 -5.80
C ARG A 217 -22.95 1.00 -5.08
N LEU A 218 -23.23 0.85 -3.80
CA LEU A 218 -23.85 1.91 -2.99
C LEU A 218 -22.93 3.11 -2.86
N MET A 219 -21.65 2.89 -2.55
CA MET A 219 -20.65 3.96 -2.43
C MET A 219 -20.46 4.74 -3.74
N SER A 220 -20.61 4.07 -4.90
CA SER A 220 -20.47 4.71 -6.21
C SER A 220 -21.43 5.89 -6.41
N LEU A 221 -22.60 5.87 -5.76
CA LEU A 221 -23.59 6.96 -5.85
C LEU A 221 -23.00 8.30 -5.36
N PHE A 222 -22.13 8.24 -4.36
CA PHE A 222 -21.49 9.41 -3.75
C PHE A 222 -20.16 9.77 -4.41
N MET A 223 -19.40 8.76 -4.87
CA MET A 223 -18.04 8.97 -5.38
C MET A 223 -17.98 9.28 -6.87
N ARG A 224 -18.99 8.87 -7.66
CA ARG A 224 -18.95 8.97 -9.12
C ARG A 224 -18.71 10.38 -9.63
N ALA A 225 -19.33 11.40 -9.02
CA ALA A 225 -19.20 12.78 -9.48
C ALA A 225 -17.77 13.32 -9.30
N GLY A 226 -17.11 12.95 -8.20
CA GLY A 226 -15.71 13.26 -7.95
C GLY A 226 -14.79 12.61 -8.96
N LEU A 227 -14.95 11.30 -9.20
CA LEU A 227 -14.18 10.56 -10.21
C LEU A 227 -14.40 11.09 -11.62
N HIS A 228 -15.64 11.46 -11.98
CA HIS A 228 -15.92 12.12 -13.24
C HIS A 228 -15.10 13.42 -13.36
N ARG A 229 -15.09 14.29 -12.33
CA ARG A 229 -14.29 15.53 -12.34
C ARG A 229 -12.78 15.26 -12.42
N ALA A 230 -12.28 14.27 -11.68
CA ALA A 230 -10.86 13.89 -11.72
C ALA A 230 -10.45 13.45 -13.14
N PHE A 231 -11.24 12.59 -13.78
CA PHE A 231 -10.96 12.15 -15.15
C PHE A 231 -11.10 13.27 -16.19
N ASP A 232 -11.99 14.24 -15.99
CA ASP A 232 -12.11 15.42 -16.87
C ASP A 232 -10.92 16.38 -16.73
N ALA A 233 -10.44 16.60 -15.50
CA ALA A 233 -9.32 17.48 -15.23
C ALA A 233 -8.00 16.89 -15.74
N ILE A 234 -7.74 15.62 -15.39
CA ILE A 234 -6.48 14.94 -15.69
C ILE A 234 -6.46 14.48 -17.16
N ARG A 235 -7.56 13.93 -17.67
CA ARG A 235 -7.63 13.27 -18.99
C ARG A 235 -6.54 12.21 -19.17
N PRO A 236 -6.54 11.13 -18.35
CA PRO A 236 -5.48 10.13 -18.38
C PRO A 236 -5.50 9.30 -19.67
N ASP A 237 -4.32 8.94 -20.16
CA ASP A 237 -4.09 7.93 -21.20
C ASP A 237 -4.05 6.51 -20.61
N LEU A 238 -3.73 6.38 -19.31
CA LEU A 238 -3.73 5.13 -18.55
C LEU A 238 -4.13 5.40 -17.09
N VAL A 239 -4.93 4.50 -16.51
CA VAL A 239 -5.27 4.52 -15.08
C VAL A 239 -4.63 3.32 -14.38
N VAL A 240 -3.96 3.58 -13.26
CA VAL A 240 -3.28 2.58 -12.42
C VAL A 240 -3.84 2.66 -11.00
N SER A 241 -4.26 1.54 -10.44
CA SER A 241 -4.65 1.43 -9.02
C SER A 241 -3.53 0.80 -8.21
N VAL A 242 -3.14 1.44 -7.10
CA VAL A 242 -2.20 0.87 -6.10
C VAL A 242 -2.87 0.69 -4.73
N HIS A 243 -4.21 0.59 -4.69
CA HIS A 243 -4.97 0.48 -3.44
C HIS A 243 -6.16 -0.48 -3.59
N PRO A 244 -6.52 -1.29 -2.57
CA PRO A 244 -7.58 -2.33 -2.66
C PRO A 244 -9.00 -1.79 -2.86
N LEU A 245 -9.23 -0.50 -2.64
CA LEU A 245 -10.55 0.14 -2.78
C LEU A 245 -10.70 0.93 -4.09
N MET A 246 -9.73 0.86 -5.00
CA MET A 246 -9.64 1.70 -6.21
C MET A 246 -9.90 0.94 -7.52
N GLN A 247 -10.62 -0.19 -7.46
CA GLN A 247 -10.90 -1.07 -8.60
C GLN A 247 -12.33 -0.85 -9.07
N HIS A 248 -13.29 -1.28 -8.26
CA HIS A 248 -14.71 -1.39 -8.63
C HIS A 248 -15.32 -0.08 -9.13
N ILE A 249 -15.26 0.98 -8.32
CA ILE A 249 -15.92 2.25 -8.63
C ILE A 249 -15.22 2.95 -9.82
N PRO A 250 -13.87 3.09 -9.85
CA PRO A 250 -13.19 3.68 -11.01
C PRO A 250 -13.44 2.91 -12.31
N ILE A 251 -13.35 1.58 -12.31
CA ILE A 251 -13.61 0.77 -13.51
C ILE A 251 -15.05 0.98 -14.00
N TRP A 252 -16.03 1.01 -13.10
CA TRP A 252 -17.42 1.27 -13.47
C TRP A 252 -17.61 2.65 -14.10
N VAL A 253 -17.03 3.71 -13.51
CA VAL A 253 -17.09 5.07 -14.08
C VAL A 253 -16.40 5.15 -15.44
N LEU A 254 -15.22 4.54 -15.58
CA LEU A 254 -14.48 4.50 -16.86
C LEU A 254 -15.29 3.77 -17.93
N LYS A 255 -15.88 2.61 -17.61
CA LYS A 255 -16.72 1.83 -18.53
C LYS A 255 -17.92 2.64 -19.02
N HIS A 256 -18.59 3.34 -18.11
CA HIS A 256 -19.69 4.25 -18.46
C HIS A 256 -19.22 5.41 -19.37
N ARG A 257 -18.07 6.02 -19.07
CA ARG A 257 -17.51 7.11 -19.89
C ARG A 257 -17.12 6.65 -21.30
N VAL A 258 -16.47 5.50 -21.43
CA VAL A 258 -16.13 4.91 -22.74
C VAL A 258 -17.41 4.56 -23.51
N HIS A 259 -18.36 3.89 -22.85
CA HIS A 259 -19.61 3.47 -23.49
C HIS A 259 -20.46 4.65 -23.99
N THR A 260 -20.45 5.77 -23.26
CA THR A 260 -21.18 6.99 -23.63
C THR A 260 -20.41 7.91 -24.58
N GLY A 261 -19.22 7.52 -25.04
CA GLY A 261 -18.37 8.34 -25.91
C GLY A 261 -17.82 9.60 -25.24
N ARG A 262 -17.91 9.71 -23.90
CA ARG A 262 -17.34 10.84 -23.13
C ARG A 262 -15.83 10.76 -22.97
N MET A 263 -15.23 9.62 -23.30
CA MET A 263 -13.81 9.34 -23.18
C MET A 263 -13.42 8.33 -24.24
N ALA A 264 -12.20 8.46 -24.77
CA ALA A 264 -11.62 7.45 -25.65
C ALA A 264 -11.46 6.10 -24.89
N PRO A 265 -11.35 4.97 -25.62
CA PRO A 265 -10.93 3.71 -25.03
C PRO A 265 -9.68 3.88 -24.14
N ILE A 266 -9.68 3.23 -22.97
CA ILE A 266 -8.61 3.37 -21.98
C ILE A 266 -8.33 2.03 -21.29
N ASN A 267 -7.06 1.82 -20.93
CA ASN A 267 -6.60 0.69 -20.15
C ASN A 267 -6.66 0.98 -18.65
N PHE A 268 -6.83 -0.09 -17.86
CA PHE A 268 -6.83 -0.01 -16.41
C PHE A 268 -5.89 -1.07 -15.85
N ALA A 269 -4.88 -0.67 -15.09
CA ALA A 269 -3.95 -1.59 -14.44
C ALA A 269 -4.15 -1.58 -12.91
N THR A 270 -4.06 -2.75 -12.30
CA THR A 270 -3.96 -2.89 -10.84
C THR A 270 -2.53 -3.29 -10.50
N VAL A 271 -1.90 -2.61 -9.56
CA VAL A 271 -0.63 -3.00 -8.95
C VAL A 271 -0.88 -3.33 -7.49
N VAL A 272 -0.90 -4.62 -7.18
CA VAL A 272 -1.23 -5.12 -5.84
C VAL A 272 -0.06 -4.83 -4.90
N THR A 273 -0.35 -4.15 -3.79
CA THR A 273 0.65 -3.78 -2.79
C THR A 273 0.57 -4.59 -1.49
N ASP A 274 -0.38 -5.53 -1.42
CA ASP A 274 -0.40 -6.58 -0.39
C ASP A 274 0.53 -7.71 -0.84
N PHE A 275 1.29 -8.32 0.07
CA PHE A 275 2.38 -9.22 -0.32
C PHE A 275 1.93 -10.68 -0.50
N THR A 276 1.24 -11.25 0.49
CA THR A 276 0.59 -12.57 0.33
C THR A 276 -0.89 -12.53 0.68
N THR A 277 -1.30 -12.04 1.85
CA THR A 277 -2.74 -11.88 2.13
C THR A 277 -3.29 -10.69 1.37
N CYS A 278 -3.73 -10.93 0.14
CA CYS A 278 -4.37 -9.96 -0.71
C CYS A 278 -5.89 -9.96 -0.44
N HIS A 279 -6.48 -8.82 -0.07
CA HIS A 279 -7.95 -8.72 0.01
C HIS A 279 -8.59 -8.94 -1.36
N ASN A 280 -9.73 -9.64 -1.43
CA ASN A 280 -10.43 -9.89 -2.70
C ASN A 280 -10.78 -8.63 -3.51
N THR A 281 -10.84 -7.45 -2.89
CA THR A 281 -11.21 -6.20 -3.56
C THR A 281 -10.14 -5.70 -4.54
N TRP A 282 -8.91 -6.22 -4.43
CA TRP A 282 -7.85 -6.01 -5.41
C TRP A 282 -8.18 -6.54 -6.80
N PHE A 283 -9.00 -7.59 -6.87
CA PHE A 283 -9.17 -8.37 -8.09
C PHE A 283 -10.47 -8.01 -8.79
N HIS A 284 -10.35 -7.52 -10.02
CA HIS A 284 -11.49 -7.17 -10.86
C HIS A 284 -11.30 -7.70 -12.28
N THR A 285 -12.32 -8.38 -12.82
CA THR A 285 -12.24 -9.05 -14.13
C THR A 285 -12.16 -8.07 -15.30
N ASP A 286 -12.64 -6.83 -15.12
CA ASP A 286 -12.49 -5.74 -16.09
C ASP A 286 -11.22 -4.89 -15.82
N ALA A 287 -10.17 -5.45 -15.23
CA ALA A 287 -8.82 -4.85 -15.27
C ALA A 287 -8.07 -5.32 -16.54
N THR A 288 -7.31 -4.43 -17.19
CA THR A 288 -6.47 -4.82 -18.33
C THR A 288 -5.30 -5.70 -17.88
N ARG A 289 -4.59 -5.28 -16.84
CA ARG A 289 -3.48 -6.01 -16.22
C ARG A 289 -3.58 -5.92 -14.70
N CYS A 290 -3.14 -6.97 -14.02
CA CYS A 290 -3.07 -7.09 -12.58
C CYS A 290 -1.67 -7.58 -12.22
N PHE A 291 -0.84 -6.67 -11.71
CA PHE A 291 0.50 -6.97 -11.23
C PHE A 291 0.42 -7.48 -9.80
N VAL A 292 0.94 -8.67 -9.57
CA VAL A 292 0.92 -9.35 -8.25
C VAL A 292 2.35 -9.62 -7.77
N PRO A 293 2.59 -9.59 -6.45
CA PRO A 293 3.95 -9.74 -5.93
C PRO A 293 4.40 -11.19 -5.74
N THR A 294 3.47 -12.13 -5.54
CA THR A 294 3.77 -13.53 -5.20
C THR A 294 2.82 -14.49 -5.92
N ASP A 295 3.24 -15.76 -6.03
CA ASP A 295 2.42 -16.84 -6.59
C ASP A 295 1.10 -17.01 -5.82
N TYR A 296 1.11 -16.72 -4.52
CA TYR A 296 -0.09 -16.75 -3.69
C TYR A 296 -1.13 -15.72 -4.15
N CYS A 297 -0.72 -14.46 -4.39
CA CYS A 297 -1.64 -13.45 -4.92
C CYS A 297 -2.03 -13.71 -6.38
N ALA A 298 -1.18 -14.35 -7.18
CA ALA A 298 -1.58 -14.86 -8.51
C ALA A 298 -2.70 -15.91 -8.41
N GLY A 299 -2.59 -16.85 -7.46
CA GLY A 299 -3.63 -17.83 -7.17
C GLY A 299 -4.95 -17.20 -6.70
N LEU A 300 -4.88 -16.16 -5.85
CA LEU A 300 -6.06 -15.39 -5.45
C LEU A 300 -6.68 -14.62 -6.62
N ALA A 301 -5.88 -14.05 -7.51
CA ALA A 301 -6.37 -13.39 -8.72
C ALA A 301 -7.16 -14.37 -9.60
N ALA A 302 -6.63 -15.58 -9.80
CA ALA A 302 -7.29 -16.63 -10.57
C ALA A 302 -8.61 -17.08 -9.90
N ARG A 303 -8.63 -17.29 -8.58
CA ARG A 303 -9.85 -17.61 -7.82
C ARG A 303 -10.91 -16.51 -7.90
N ASN A 304 -10.49 -15.26 -8.09
CA ASN A 304 -11.39 -14.12 -8.29
C ASN A 304 -11.77 -13.87 -9.77
N GLY A 305 -11.38 -14.77 -10.68
CA GLY A 305 -11.82 -14.82 -12.06
C GLY A 305 -10.94 -14.07 -13.06
N LEU A 306 -9.75 -13.62 -12.68
CA LEU A 306 -8.78 -13.11 -13.66
C LEU A 306 -8.18 -14.26 -14.45
N VAL A 307 -8.01 -14.06 -15.74
CA VAL A 307 -7.36 -15.06 -16.62
C VAL A 307 -5.85 -14.85 -16.66
N PRO A 308 -5.05 -15.87 -17.02
CA PRO A 308 -3.58 -15.77 -17.04
C PRO A 308 -3.04 -14.58 -17.85
N ALA A 309 -3.69 -14.21 -18.96
CA ALA A 309 -3.28 -13.05 -19.77
C ALA A 309 -3.42 -11.69 -19.05
N GLN A 310 -4.21 -11.61 -17.97
CA GLN A 310 -4.36 -10.40 -17.17
C GLN A 310 -3.36 -10.34 -16.01
N VAL A 311 -2.80 -11.47 -15.57
CA VAL A 311 -2.02 -11.55 -14.33
C VAL A 311 -0.52 -11.56 -14.65
N VAL A 312 0.23 -10.65 -14.05
CA VAL A 312 1.68 -10.52 -14.25
C VAL A 312 2.38 -10.50 -12.90
N GLN A 313 3.42 -11.32 -12.73
CA GLN A 313 4.13 -11.46 -11.45
C GLN A 313 5.55 -10.92 -11.54
N HIS A 314 5.72 -9.63 -11.20
CA HIS A 314 7.04 -8.98 -11.15
C HIS A 314 7.59 -8.82 -9.74
N GLY A 315 6.74 -8.87 -8.71
CA GLY A 315 7.09 -8.50 -7.33
C GLY A 315 6.42 -7.21 -6.88
N LEU A 316 6.71 -6.79 -5.64
CA LEU A 316 6.20 -5.54 -5.08
C LEU A 316 7.01 -4.34 -5.67
N PRO A 317 6.37 -3.24 -6.11
CA PRO A 317 7.10 -2.05 -6.55
C PRO A 317 7.80 -1.36 -5.37
N ILE A 318 9.09 -1.63 -5.21
CA ILE A 318 9.95 -1.00 -4.20
C ILE A 318 10.69 0.20 -4.81
N ARG A 319 11.08 1.16 -3.96
CA ARG A 319 11.82 2.36 -4.38
C ARG A 319 13.08 1.98 -5.19
N PRO A 320 13.38 2.67 -6.31
CA PRO A 320 14.48 2.35 -7.22
C PRO A 320 15.87 2.26 -6.58
N VAL A 321 16.06 2.96 -5.46
CA VAL A 321 17.32 2.96 -4.71
C VAL A 321 17.72 1.56 -4.21
N PHE A 322 16.77 0.66 -3.96
CA PHE A 322 17.06 -0.72 -3.55
C PHE A 322 17.61 -1.59 -4.69
N SER A 323 17.40 -1.20 -5.94
CA SER A 323 17.96 -1.88 -7.11
C SER A 323 19.38 -1.38 -7.42
N LYS A 324 19.82 -0.28 -6.79
CA LYS A 324 21.14 0.31 -6.99
C LYS A 324 22.17 -0.38 -6.11
N LYS A 325 23.38 -0.57 -6.64
CA LYS A 325 24.51 -1.13 -5.89
C LYS A 325 24.80 -0.29 -4.66
N GLN A 326 24.77 -0.92 -3.49
CA GLN A 326 25.07 -0.29 -2.22
C GLN A 326 26.55 -0.42 -1.85
N LEU A 327 27.02 0.43 -0.92
CA LEU A 327 28.33 0.24 -0.29
C LEU A 327 28.35 -1.11 0.46
N GLY A 328 29.52 -1.73 0.53
CA GLY A 328 29.69 -2.93 1.36
C GLY A 328 29.36 -2.65 2.83
N ARG A 329 28.80 -3.65 3.53
CA ARG A 329 28.26 -3.52 4.90
C ARG A 329 29.16 -2.77 5.88
N ARG A 330 30.46 -3.09 5.92
CA ARG A 330 31.45 -2.42 6.80
C ARG A 330 31.65 -0.94 6.45
N ALA A 331 31.64 -0.59 5.16
CA ALA A 331 31.76 0.79 4.71
C ALA A 331 30.48 1.58 5.01
N MET A 332 29.31 0.96 4.83
CA MET A 332 28.04 1.57 5.20
C MET A 332 27.95 1.84 6.70
N ARG A 333 28.41 0.91 7.55
CA ARG A 333 28.52 1.11 8.99
C ARG A 333 29.36 2.33 9.36
N ARG A 334 30.54 2.49 8.77
CA ARG A 334 31.39 3.68 9.01
C ARG A 334 30.67 4.97 8.63
N ARG A 335 30.01 4.99 7.47
CA ARG A 335 29.23 6.14 7.00
C ARG A 335 28.11 6.53 7.96
N LEU A 336 27.49 5.54 8.61
CA LEU A 336 26.38 5.73 9.56
C LEU A 336 26.84 5.86 11.03
N GLY A 337 28.15 5.94 11.32
CA GLY A 337 28.66 6.05 12.69
C GLY A 337 28.56 4.78 13.54
N LEU A 338 28.39 3.62 12.88
CA LEU A 338 28.33 2.31 13.50
C LEU A 338 29.73 1.67 13.58
N ASP A 339 29.92 0.72 14.51
CA ASP A 339 31.15 -0.05 14.57
C ASP A 339 31.22 -0.97 13.33
N PRO A 340 32.29 -0.90 12.50
CA PRO A 340 32.36 -1.69 11.27
C PRO A 340 32.49 -3.21 11.49
N ARG A 341 32.92 -3.66 12.68
CA ARG A 341 33.19 -5.07 12.98
C ARG A 341 32.06 -5.76 13.74
N ARG A 342 31.21 -5.00 14.44
CA ARG A 342 30.11 -5.58 15.22
C ARG A 342 28.91 -5.96 14.35
N PRO A 343 28.29 -7.13 14.58
CA PRO A 343 27.00 -7.45 14.01
C PRO A 343 25.95 -6.39 14.33
N THR A 344 25.11 -6.06 13.36
CA THR A 344 24.13 -4.97 13.46
C THR A 344 22.73 -5.50 13.22
N VAL A 345 21.85 -5.32 14.20
CA VAL A 345 20.43 -5.69 14.09
C VAL A 345 19.62 -4.42 13.87
N LEU A 346 18.83 -4.38 12.80
CA LEU A 346 17.89 -3.28 12.54
C LEU A 346 16.54 -3.59 13.17
N LEU A 347 16.06 -2.76 14.07
CA LEU A 347 14.75 -2.86 14.68
C LEU A 347 13.86 -1.73 14.14
N ILE A 348 12.78 -2.08 13.44
CA ILE A 348 11.84 -1.12 12.89
C ILE A 348 10.50 -1.25 13.63
N GLY A 349 10.11 -0.16 14.29
CA GLY A 349 8.72 0.03 14.71
C GLY A 349 7.91 0.45 13.51
N GLY A 350 6.90 -0.35 13.11
CA GLY A 350 6.02 0.03 12.00
C GLY A 350 5.46 1.45 12.16
N GLY A 351 4.96 2.05 11.07
CA GLY A 351 4.51 3.47 11.06
C GLY A 351 3.50 3.88 12.14
N GLU A 352 2.82 2.90 12.75
CA GLU A 352 1.84 3.06 13.84
C GLU A 352 2.40 2.81 15.26
N GLY A 353 3.71 2.55 15.41
CA GLY A 353 4.35 2.31 16.70
C GLY A 353 4.00 0.97 17.35
N MET A 354 3.59 -0.02 16.55
CA MET A 354 3.25 -1.37 17.01
C MET A 354 4.51 -2.14 17.44
N GLY A 355 4.42 -2.79 18.61
CA GLY A 355 5.46 -3.68 19.16
C GLY A 355 6.09 -3.17 20.45
N ALA A 356 6.48 -4.09 21.33
CA ALA A 356 7.22 -3.79 22.57
C ALA A 356 8.71 -3.52 22.27
N LEU A 357 8.99 -2.46 21.50
CA LEU A 357 10.32 -2.15 20.98
C LEU A 357 11.32 -1.83 22.10
N GLU A 358 10.87 -1.09 23.11
CA GLU A 358 11.68 -0.76 24.29
C GLU A 358 12.10 -2.02 25.06
N ASP A 359 11.15 -2.92 25.33
CA ASP A 359 11.42 -4.20 25.99
C ASP A 359 12.30 -5.10 25.12
N THR A 360 12.11 -5.08 23.80
CA THR A 360 12.95 -5.83 22.86
C THR A 360 14.40 -5.35 22.92
N VAL A 361 14.62 -4.04 22.96
CA VAL A 361 15.98 -3.48 23.14
C VAL A 361 16.55 -3.89 24.50
N ALA A 362 15.75 -3.88 25.57
CA ALA A 362 16.17 -4.31 26.90
C ALA A 362 16.66 -5.77 26.92
N GLN A 363 15.90 -6.67 26.29
CA GLN A 363 16.23 -8.08 26.23
C GLN A 363 17.41 -8.37 25.30
N LEU A 364 17.54 -7.61 24.21
CA LEU A 364 18.73 -7.67 23.34
C LEU A 364 19.98 -7.21 24.10
N ASP A 365 19.89 -6.15 24.91
CA ASP A 365 21.02 -5.69 25.71
C ASP A 365 21.44 -6.74 26.73
N ALA A 366 20.50 -7.28 27.50
CA ALA A 366 20.77 -8.31 28.49
C ALA A 366 21.40 -9.59 27.91
N ARG A 367 21.12 -9.90 26.64
CA ARG A 367 21.49 -11.19 26.02
C ARG A 367 22.65 -11.12 25.03
N LEU A 368 22.78 -10.03 24.28
CA LEU A 368 23.86 -9.81 23.31
C LEU A 368 24.98 -8.94 23.89
N GLY A 369 24.62 -7.97 24.76
CA GLY A 369 25.53 -7.00 25.33
C GLY A 369 26.43 -6.33 24.29
N ALA A 370 27.70 -6.14 24.65
CA ALA A 370 28.70 -5.49 23.79
C ALA A 370 29.07 -6.29 22.51
N ALA A 371 28.60 -7.54 22.34
CA ALA A 371 28.93 -8.36 21.17
C ALA A 371 28.22 -7.89 19.89
N ALA A 372 27.16 -7.09 20.00
CA ALA A 372 26.39 -6.58 18.87
C ALA A 372 26.14 -5.06 18.98
N GLN A 373 25.47 -4.51 17.97
CA GLN A 373 24.86 -3.18 18.01
C GLN A 373 23.46 -3.23 17.41
N VAL A 374 22.57 -2.35 17.88
CA VAL A 374 21.18 -2.27 17.42
C VAL A 374 20.90 -0.89 16.88
N VAL A 375 20.30 -0.82 15.70
CA VAL A 375 19.72 0.42 15.15
C VAL A 375 18.22 0.35 15.33
N VAL A 376 17.62 1.36 15.96
CA VAL A 376 16.17 1.43 16.16
C VAL A 376 15.58 2.58 15.36
N VAL A 377 14.74 2.25 14.38
CA VAL A 377 13.99 3.24 13.59
C VAL A 377 12.61 3.41 14.24
N CYS A 378 12.44 4.51 14.96
CA CYS A 378 11.23 4.84 15.71
C CYS A 378 10.14 5.49 14.84
N GLY A 379 10.46 5.85 13.59
CA GLY A 379 9.54 6.50 12.68
C GLY A 379 9.01 7.82 13.25
N ARG A 380 7.69 7.95 13.34
CA ARG A 380 7.02 9.14 13.89
C ARG A 380 6.86 9.12 15.41
N ASN A 381 7.26 8.04 16.11
CA ASN A 381 7.16 7.92 17.56
C ASN A 381 8.30 8.68 18.27
N ARG A 382 8.09 9.98 18.52
CA ARG A 382 9.09 10.84 19.18
C ARG A 382 9.34 10.45 20.64
N ALA A 383 8.29 10.04 21.37
CA ALA A 383 8.41 9.62 22.77
C ALA A 383 9.32 8.39 22.92
N LEU A 384 9.17 7.39 22.04
CA LEU A 384 10.05 6.22 22.02
C LEU A 384 11.49 6.59 21.67
N LEU A 385 11.68 7.49 20.69
CA LEU A 385 13.00 7.95 20.30
C LEU A 385 13.74 8.61 21.47
N GLU A 386 13.07 9.48 22.20
CA GLU A 386 13.64 10.15 23.37
C GLU A 386 14.01 9.16 24.47
N LYS A 387 13.11 8.24 24.81
CA LYS A 387 13.36 7.17 25.78
C LYS A 387 14.57 6.31 25.41
N LEU A 388 14.68 5.89 24.14
CA LEU A 388 15.80 5.04 23.70
C LEU A 388 17.12 5.79 23.62
N ARG A 389 17.12 7.11 23.42
CA ARG A 389 18.34 7.93 23.43
C ARG A 389 18.91 8.14 24.82
N THR A 390 18.06 8.23 25.84
CA THR A 390 18.47 8.42 27.24
C THR A 390 18.62 7.11 28.01
N ARG A 391 18.28 5.98 27.38
CA ARG A 391 18.37 4.65 27.97
C ARG A 391 19.81 4.26 28.32
N HIS A 392 20.01 3.82 29.57
CA HIS A 392 21.22 3.10 29.97
C HIS A 392 21.13 1.62 29.60
N ASN A 393 22.19 1.07 29.00
CA ASN A 393 22.27 -0.32 28.54
C ASN A 393 23.35 -1.05 29.35
N PRO A 394 22.99 -1.64 30.51
CA PRO A 394 23.95 -2.28 31.42
C PRO A 394 24.69 -3.48 30.81
N GLY A 395 24.11 -4.14 29.80
CA GLY A 395 24.79 -5.20 29.04
C GLY A 395 25.89 -4.67 28.10
N GLY A 396 26.00 -3.35 27.91
CA GLY A 396 26.97 -2.71 27.04
C GLY A 396 26.58 -2.72 25.55
N LEU A 397 25.32 -3.01 25.22
CA LEU A 397 24.83 -2.96 23.85
C LEU A 397 24.86 -1.52 23.31
N LYS A 398 25.50 -1.34 22.16
CA LYS A 398 25.45 -0.05 21.44
C LYS A 398 24.09 0.08 20.75
N VAL A 399 23.28 1.02 21.21
CA VAL A 399 21.96 1.32 20.63
C VAL A 399 22.02 2.67 19.91
N VAL A 400 21.59 2.69 18.64
CA VAL A 400 21.46 3.92 17.84
C VAL A 400 19.99 4.10 17.48
N ALA A 401 19.33 5.06 18.11
CA ALA A 401 17.92 5.35 17.86
C ALA A 401 17.74 6.56 16.92
N THR A 402 16.94 6.37 15.87
CA THR A 402 16.58 7.40 14.89
C THR A 402 15.07 7.57 14.79
N GLY A 403 14.62 8.74 14.34
CA GLY A 403 13.21 8.98 13.99
C GLY A 403 12.86 8.37 12.63
N PHE A 404 12.05 9.09 11.86
CA PHE A 404 11.77 8.76 10.46
C PHE A 404 13.01 9.02 9.59
N VAL A 405 13.33 8.07 8.70
CA VAL A 405 14.52 8.12 7.84
C VAL A 405 14.12 7.92 6.38
N ASN A 406 14.69 8.73 5.49
CA ASN A 406 14.51 8.58 4.04
C ASN A 406 15.52 7.61 3.42
N ASN A 407 16.63 7.34 4.12
CA ASN A 407 17.73 6.49 3.69
C ASN A 407 17.68 5.08 4.29
N ILE A 408 16.48 4.49 4.46
CA ILE A 408 16.33 3.14 5.06
C ILE A 408 17.14 2.05 4.35
N HIS A 409 17.37 2.20 3.04
CA HIS A 409 18.24 1.33 2.25
C HIS A 409 19.68 1.29 2.78
N GLU A 410 20.22 2.40 3.29
CA GLU A 410 21.55 2.46 3.90
C GLU A 410 21.58 1.72 5.24
N TRP A 411 20.55 1.89 6.07
CA TRP A 411 20.41 1.19 7.34
C TRP A 411 20.26 -0.32 7.16
N MET A 412 19.48 -0.75 6.17
CA MET A 412 19.38 -2.16 5.80
C MET A 412 20.73 -2.70 5.28
N ALA A 413 21.42 -1.95 4.41
CA ALA A 413 22.73 -2.35 3.89
C ALA A 413 23.83 -2.44 4.97
N ALA A 414 23.70 -1.69 6.07
CA ALA A 414 24.60 -1.78 7.23
C ALA A 414 24.27 -2.93 8.20
N SER A 415 23.12 -3.57 8.05
CA SER A 415 22.59 -4.56 8.99
C SER A 415 22.89 -6.00 8.57
N ASP A 416 22.87 -6.91 9.54
CA ASP A 416 22.96 -8.36 9.32
C ASP A 416 21.60 -9.05 9.46
N ALA A 417 20.67 -8.50 10.24
CA ALA A 417 19.30 -8.98 10.37
C ALA A 417 18.34 -7.82 10.64
N ILE A 418 17.05 -8.06 10.41
CA ILE A 418 15.98 -7.11 10.70
C ILE A 418 14.94 -7.72 11.63
N ILE A 419 14.51 -6.94 12.62
CA ILE A 419 13.34 -7.21 13.45
C ILE A 419 12.27 -6.19 13.08
N THR A 420 11.10 -6.64 12.66
CA THR A 420 10.03 -5.76 12.17
C THR A 420 8.68 -6.47 12.28
N LYS A 421 7.57 -5.72 12.21
CA LYS A 421 6.27 -6.33 11.92
C LYS A 421 6.23 -6.93 10.50
N ALA A 422 5.22 -7.75 10.22
CA ALA A 422 4.98 -8.41 8.94
C ALA A 422 4.48 -7.46 7.82
N GLY A 423 5.07 -6.26 7.72
CA GLY A 423 4.72 -5.26 6.73
C GLY A 423 5.23 -5.63 5.33
N PRO A 424 4.39 -5.56 4.28
CA PRO A 424 4.72 -6.06 2.94
C PRO A 424 5.93 -5.34 2.33
N GLY A 425 5.96 -4.00 2.41
CA GLY A 425 7.06 -3.19 1.89
C GLY A 425 8.40 -3.50 2.57
N THR A 426 8.42 -3.54 3.90
CA THR A 426 9.64 -3.83 4.67
C THR A 426 10.15 -5.25 4.45
N ILE A 427 9.26 -6.23 4.31
CA ILE A 427 9.65 -7.61 3.94
C ILE A 427 10.32 -7.59 2.56
N ALA A 428 9.68 -6.99 1.54
CA ALA A 428 10.26 -6.92 0.20
C ALA A 428 11.62 -6.18 0.16
N GLU A 429 11.74 -5.06 0.87
CA GLU A 429 13.00 -4.32 1.04
C GLU A 429 14.10 -5.16 1.73
N ALA A 430 13.72 -5.93 2.75
CA ALA A 430 14.64 -6.82 3.49
C ALA A 430 15.10 -8.01 2.64
N LEU A 431 14.21 -8.61 1.83
CA LEU A 431 14.55 -9.67 0.89
C LEU A 431 15.56 -9.16 -0.16
N ILE A 432 15.30 -8.00 -0.76
CA ILE A 432 16.24 -7.37 -1.70
C ILE A 432 17.60 -7.11 -1.03
N SER A 433 17.59 -6.66 0.21
CA SER A 433 18.81 -6.38 0.99
C SER A 433 19.52 -7.65 1.50
N GLY A 434 18.92 -8.83 1.32
CA GLY A 434 19.47 -10.09 1.79
C GLY A 434 19.50 -10.23 3.31
N LEU A 435 18.51 -9.65 4.00
CA LEU A 435 18.42 -9.70 5.45
C LEU A 435 17.54 -10.87 5.90
N PRO A 436 18.03 -11.74 6.80
CA PRO A 436 17.23 -12.54 7.71
C PRO A 436 16.18 -11.70 8.46
N ILE A 437 14.93 -12.16 8.48
CA ILE A 437 13.77 -11.40 8.98
C ILE A 437 13.19 -12.04 10.25
N LEU A 438 13.23 -11.36 11.37
CA LEU A 438 12.51 -11.76 12.58
C LEU A 438 11.24 -10.92 12.74
N LEU A 439 10.11 -11.52 12.40
CA LEU A 439 8.82 -10.88 12.48
C LEU A 439 8.34 -10.79 13.93
N ASN A 440 8.05 -9.59 14.43
CA ASN A 440 7.67 -9.35 15.84
C ASN A 440 6.20 -8.96 16.05
N GLY A 441 5.39 -9.00 15.01
CA GLY A 441 3.98 -8.66 15.04
C GLY A 441 3.42 -8.48 13.63
N ASN A 442 2.13 -8.19 13.54
CA ASN A 442 1.41 -8.01 12.28
C ASN A 442 0.14 -7.20 12.53
N ILE A 443 -0.38 -6.57 11.48
CA ILE A 443 -1.77 -6.13 11.45
C ILE A 443 -2.68 -7.36 11.21
N PRO A 444 -3.67 -7.63 12.07
CA PRO A 444 -4.57 -8.75 11.90
C PRO A 444 -5.24 -8.77 10.53
N CYS A 445 -5.44 -9.96 9.99
CA CYS A 445 -5.96 -10.24 8.64
C CYS A 445 -5.11 -9.72 7.46
N GLN A 446 -4.64 -8.47 7.51
CA GLN A 446 -3.93 -7.81 6.41
C GLN A 446 -2.49 -8.31 6.25
N GLU A 447 -1.79 -8.56 7.35
CA GLU A 447 -0.36 -8.92 7.34
C GLU A 447 -0.11 -10.36 7.81
N GLU A 448 -1.14 -11.08 8.27
CA GLU A 448 -1.00 -12.43 8.85
C GLU A 448 -0.40 -13.44 7.87
N GLY A 449 -0.84 -13.46 6.62
CA GLY A 449 -0.30 -14.42 5.64
C GLY A 449 1.12 -14.08 5.18
N ASN A 450 1.66 -12.91 5.53
CA ASN A 450 3.06 -12.59 5.26
C ASN A 450 3.99 -13.39 6.19
N ILE A 451 3.48 -13.87 7.34
CA ILE A 451 4.25 -14.67 8.30
C ILE A 451 4.64 -16.04 7.71
N PRO A 452 3.69 -16.88 7.23
CA PRO A 452 4.04 -18.14 6.56
C PRO A 452 5.04 -17.95 5.42
N TYR A 453 4.91 -16.88 4.62
CA TYR A 453 5.84 -16.62 3.53
C TYR A 453 7.29 -16.51 4.04
N VAL A 454 7.53 -15.79 5.12
CA VAL A 454 8.89 -15.64 5.70
C VAL A 454 9.39 -16.95 6.31
N VAL A 455 8.53 -17.66 7.04
CA VAL A 455 8.91 -18.88 7.78
C VAL A 455 9.11 -20.08 6.84
N GLU A 456 8.18 -20.32 5.93
CA GLU A 456 8.19 -21.49 5.02
C GLU A 456 9.32 -21.40 3.99
N ASN A 457 9.64 -20.19 3.52
CA ASN A 457 10.81 -19.96 2.66
C ASN A 457 12.14 -19.97 3.43
N ARG A 458 12.11 -20.17 4.76
CA ARG A 458 13.29 -20.18 5.64
C ARG A 458 14.13 -18.92 5.51
N VAL A 459 13.50 -17.76 5.35
CA VAL A 459 14.19 -16.45 5.30
C VAL A 459 14.06 -15.69 6.62
N GLY A 460 13.49 -16.33 7.63
CA GLY A 460 13.23 -15.71 8.91
C GLY A 460 12.44 -16.57 9.88
N ALA A 461 11.97 -15.92 10.95
CA ALA A 461 11.12 -16.51 11.99
C ALA A 461 10.06 -15.50 12.45
N PHE A 462 9.10 -15.96 13.24
CA PHE A 462 8.08 -15.12 13.86
C PHE A 462 8.04 -15.36 15.37
N GLU A 463 8.13 -14.29 16.15
CA GLU A 463 8.06 -14.33 17.61
C GLU A 463 7.71 -12.95 18.15
N THR A 464 6.72 -12.86 19.05
CA THR A 464 6.22 -11.60 19.60
C THR A 464 6.78 -11.29 20.99
N SER A 465 7.29 -12.31 21.70
CA SER A 465 7.82 -12.17 23.05
C SER A 465 9.24 -11.59 23.06
N PRO A 466 9.49 -10.41 23.67
CA PRO A 466 10.81 -9.78 23.66
C PRO A 466 11.98 -10.67 24.15
N PRO A 467 11.84 -11.45 25.26
CA PRO A 467 12.90 -12.38 25.69
C PRO A 467 13.20 -13.48 24.66
N LYS A 468 12.17 -13.99 23.96
CA LYS A 468 12.35 -15.03 22.95
C LYS A 468 12.93 -14.45 21.66
N ILE A 469 12.53 -13.24 21.26
CA ILE A 469 13.16 -12.49 20.15
C ILE A 469 14.67 -12.36 20.40
N ALA A 470 15.06 -11.91 21.58
CA ALA A 470 16.47 -11.76 21.93
C ALA A 470 17.21 -13.11 21.93
N ARG A 471 16.57 -14.20 22.37
CA ARG A 471 17.13 -15.55 22.29
C ARG A 471 17.35 -16.01 20.85
N ILE A 472 16.37 -15.83 19.96
CA ILE A 472 16.48 -16.19 18.54
C ILE A 472 17.62 -15.39 17.90
N MET A 473 17.68 -14.09 18.15
CA MET A 473 18.73 -13.23 17.60
C MET A 473 20.13 -13.64 18.10
N ALA A 474 20.26 -13.97 19.39
CA ALA A 474 21.51 -14.51 19.93
C ALA A 474 21.92 -15.83 19.25
N GLN A 475 20.97 -16.73 19.00
CA GLN A 475 21.23 -17.97 18.27
C GLN A 475 21.67 -17.69 16.83
N TRP A 476 20.99 -16.78 16.11
CA TRP A 476 21.36 -16.43 14.74
C TRP A 476 22.75 -15.81 14.62
N LEU A 477 23.15 -14.99 15.59
CA LEU A 477 24.45 -14.32 15.61
C LEU A 477 25.57 -15.19 16.22
N ALA A 478 25.25 -16.36 16.77
CA ALA A 478 26.22 -17.27 17.36
C ALA A 478 27.13 -17.91 16.29
N LYS A 479 28.40 -18.14 16.63
CA LYS A 479 29.41 -18.63 15.67
C LYS A 479 29.05 -20.01 15.13
N GLU A 480 28.50 -20.87 15.97
CA GLU A 480 28.04 -22.21 15.62
C GLU A 480 26.93 -22.23 14.56
N ASN A 481 26.15 -21.15 14.45
CA ASN A 481 25.05 -21.02 13.49
C ASN A 481 25.39 -20.15 12.28
N ALA A 482 26.65 -19.71 12.14
CA ALA A 482 27.07 -18.78 11.09
C ALA A 482 26.75 -19.28 9.67
N GLY A 483 26.86 -20.60 9.43
CA GLY A 483 26.53 -21.21 8.14
C GLY A 483 25.05 -21.09 7.78
N GLU A 484 24.14 -21.44 8.70
CA GLU A 484 22.69 -21.34 8.47
C GLU A 484 22.23 -19.88 8.40
N PHE A 485 22.81 -18.99 9.21
CA PHE A 485 22.49 -17.57 9.16
C PHE A 485 22.91 -16.93 7.81
N ALA A 486 24.07 -17.32 7.28
CA ALA A 486 24.50 -16.91 5.94
C ALA A 486 23.58 -17.50 4.85
N ALA A 487 23.20 -18.78 4.96
CA ALA A 487 22.27 -19.42 4.03
C ALA A 487 20.89 -18.75 4.03
N MET A 488 20.41 -18.30 5.20
CA MET A 488 19.18 -17.52 5.32
C MET A 488 19.28 -16.19 4.56
N ALA A 489 20.41 -15.49 4.67
CA ALA A 489 20.67 -14.26 3.92
C ALA A 489 20.72 -14.48 2.40
N GLU A 490 21.31 -15.59 1.94
CA GLU A 490 21.32 -15.98 0.52
C GLU A 490 19.90 -16.27 0.00
N ARG A 491 19.10 -17.03 0.76
CA ARG A 491 17.69 -17.29 0.43
C ARG A 491 16.87 -15.99 0.36
N SER A 492 17.11 -15.06 1.29
CA SER A 492 16.48 -13.73 1.24
C SER A 492 16.78 -13.01 -0.08
N ARG A 493 18.05 -12.97 -0.52
CA ARG A 493 18.44 -12.35 -1.80
C ARG A 493 17.81 -13.04 -3.00
N ALA A 494 17.75 -14.37 -2.99
CA ALA A 494 17.16 -15.15 -4.08
C ALA A 494 15.66 -14.86 -4.28
N LEU A 495 14.95 -14.52 -3.20
CA LEU A 495 13.54 -14.11 -3.25
C LEU A 495 13.34 -12.62 -3.52
N GLY A 496 14.38 -11.80 -3.30
CA GLY A 496 14.37 -10.37 -3.59
C GLY A 496 14.09 -10.09 -5.08
N ARG A 497 13.19 -9.15 -5.34
CA ARG A 497 12.82 -8.71 -6.70
C ARG A 497 13.19 -7.23 -6.93
N PRO A 498 14.49 -6.87 -6.98
CA PRO A 498 14.92 -5.47 -7.13
C PRO A 498 14.41 -4.83 -8.42
N GLU A 499 14.20 -5.61 -9.48
CA GLU A 499 13.75 -5.12 -10.79
C GLU A 499 12.22 -4.99 -10.92
N ALA A 500 11.45 -5.32 -9.88
CA ALA A 500 9.99 -5.36 -9.95
C ALA A 500 9.38 -4.04 -10.45
N VAL A 501 9.82 -2.91 -9.89
CA VAL A 501 9.31 -1.59 -10.26
C VAL A 501 9.65 -1.22 -11.70
N TYR A 502 10.85 -1.57 -12.20
CA TYR A 502 11.26 -1.30 -13.58
C TYR A 502 10.46 -2.13 -14.58
N ARG A 503 10.23 -3.41 -14.28
CA ARG A 503 9.40 -4.29 -15.12
C ARG A 503 7.94 -3.84 -15.17
N ILE A 504 7.37 -3.47 -14.02
CA ILE A 504 6.01 -2.91 -13.97
C ILE A 504 5.93 -1.64 -14.82
N VAL A 505 6.88 -0.70 -14.68
CA VAL A 505 6.87 0.53 -15.49
C VAL A 505 7.03 0.23 -16.98
N SER A 506 7.87 -0.73 -17.37
CA SER A 506 7.98 -1.15 -18.77
C SER A 506 6.65 -1.66 -19.32
N ASP A 507 5.95 -2.52 -18.58
CA ASP A 507 4.66 -3.06 -19.01
C ASP A 507 3.56 -1.98 -19.05
N LEU A 508 3.56 -1.05 -18.08
CA LEU A 508 2.63 0.08 -18.07
C LEU A 508 2.89 1.03 -19.25
N ARG A 509 4.16 1.29 -19.57
CA ARG A 509 4.58 2.05 -20.76
C ARG A 509 4.08 1.36 -22.04
N ASP A 510 4.22 0.05 -22.12
CA ASP A 510 3.77 -0.72 -23.28
C ASP A 510 2.26 -0.72 -23.41
N LEU A 511 1.51 -0.74 -22.30
CA LEU A 511 0.06 -0.54 -22.33
C LEU A 511 -0.39 0.83 -22.84
N VAL A 512 0.40 1.89 -22.63
CA VAL A 512 0.09 3.24 -23.15
C VAL A 512 0.24 3.28 -24.68
N HIS A 513 1.27 2.64 -25.22
CA HIS A 513 1.59 2.70 -26.67
C HIS A 513 0.94 1.58 -27.48
N ASN A 514 0.76 0.40 -26.88
CA ASN A 514 0.16 -0.79 -27.47
C ASN A 514 -1.05 -1.20 -26.63
N PRO A 515 -2.16 -0.44 -26.68
CA PRO A 515 -3.29 -0.66 -25.79
C PRO A 515 -3.97 -2.01 -26.05
N ASP A 516 -4.19 -2.76 -24.97
CA ASP A 516 -4.93 -4.03 -25.02
C ASP A 516 -6.37 -3.85 -24.53
N TYR A 517 -7.32 -3.77 -25.47
CA TYR A 517 -8.75 -3.67 -25.15
C TYR A 517 -9.48 -5.02 -25.14
N THR A 518 -8.76 -6.14 -25.05
CA THR A 518 -9.37 -7.47 -24.85
C THR A 518 -10.06 -7.55 -23.49
N TYR A 519 -9.48 -6.87 -22.51
CA TYR A 519 -10.00 -6.69 -21.15
C TYR A 519 -10.12 -5.19 -20.85
N GLY A 520 -10.47 -4.85 -19.61
CA GLY A 520 -10.50 -3.45 -19.18
C GLY A 520 -11.85 -2.76 -19.44
N PRO A 521 -11.94 -1.47 -19.04
CA PRO A 521 -13.14 -0.64 -19.24
C PRO A 521 -13.56 -0.50 -20.71
N ALA A 522 -12.60 -0.64 -21.63
CA ALA A 522 -12.81 -0.50 -23.08
C ALA A 522 -13.23 -1.80 -23.80
N LYS A 523 -13.34 -2.94 -23.12
CA LYS A 523 -13.68 -4.25 -23.74
C LYS A 523 -14.92 -4.19 -24.64
N GLN A 524 -15.96 -3.49 -24.20
CA GLN A 524 -17.24 -3.40 -24.92
C GLN A 524 -17.21 -2.40 -26.10
N ALA A 525 -16.20 -1.54 -26.18
CA ALA A 525 -16.05 -0.61 -27.31
C ALA A 525 -15.62 -1.32 -28.60
N ARG A 526 -14.87 -2.44 -28.51
CA ARG A 526 -14.52 -3.29 -29.67
C ARG A 526 -15.73 -4.02 -30.26
N THR A 527 -16.66 -4.50 -29.44
CA THR A 527 -17.74 -5.39 -29.88
C THR A 527 -18.93 -4.69 -30.51
N LYS A 528 -19.08 -3.37 -30.33
CA LYS A 528 -20.25 -2.62 -30.84
C LYS A 528 -19.95 -1.63 -31.96
N GLY A 529 -18.76 -1.66 -32.57
CA GLY A 529 -18.39 -0.62 -33.55
C GLY A 529 -18.60 0.76 -32.94
N ALA A 530 -18.07 0.97 -31.73
CA ALA A 530 -18.39 2.12 -30.88
C ALA A 530 -18.38 3.40 -31.70
N VAL A 531 -19.47 4.18 -31.57
CA VAL A 531 -19.66 5.55 -32.09
C VAL A 531 -18.29 6.20 -32.18
N ALA A 532 -17.81 6.43 -33.42
CA ALA A 532 -16.46 6.90 -33.65
C ALA A 532 -16.18 8.06 -32.71
N TYR A 533 -15.14 7.92 -31.88
CA TYR A 533 -14.64 9.03 -31.08
C TYR A 533 -14.34 10.15 -32.08
N LYS A 534 -15.19 11.19 -32.10
CA LYS A 534 -15.01 12.33 -32.98
C LYS A 534 -14.12 13.30 -32.22
N PRO A 535 -12.81 13.41 -32.55
CA PRO A 535 -11.96 14.41 -31.93
C PRO A 535 -12.58 15.80 -32.18
N PRO A 536 -12.44 16.75 -31.25
CA PRO A 536 -12.97 18.10 -31.45
C PRO A 536 -12.34 18.72 -32.71
N ALA A 537 -13.17 19.39 -33.52
CA ALA A 537 -12.66 20.23 -34.60
C ALA A 537 -11.77 21.33 -33.99
N ALA A 538 -10.61 21.58 -34.62
CA ALA A 538 -9.74 22.68 -34.25
C ALA A 538 -10.56 23.99 -34.26
N PRO A 539 -10.38 24.89 -33.28
CA PRO A 539 -11.04 26.19 -33.34
C PRO A 539 -10.64 26.88 -34.64
N ALA A 540 -11.63 27.27 -35.44
CA ALA A 540 -11.40 28.11 -36.60
C ALA A 540 -10.66 29.37 -36.14
N ALA A 541 -9.53 29.65 -36.78
CA ALA A 541 -8.78 30.88 -36.54
C ALA A 541 -9.75 32.06 -36.68
N ALA A 542 -9.82 32.90 -35.64
CA ALA A 542 -10.60 34.12 -35.71
C ALA A 542 -10.04 34.98 -36.87
N PRO A 543 -10.91 35.58 -37.71
CA PRO A 543 -10.46 36.45 -38.78
C PRO A 543 -9.69 37.65 -38.18
N ALA A 544 -8.62 38.02 -38.89
CA ALA A 544 -7.57 38.95 -38.49
C ALA A 544 -8.07 40.36 -38.11
#